data_AF-A0A1G7XR36-F1
#
_entry.id   AF-A0A1G7XR36-F1
#
_cell.length_a   1.000
_cell.length_b   1.000
_cell.length_c   1.000
_cell.angle_alpha   90.00
_cell.angle_beta   90.00
_cell.angle_gamma   90.00
#
_symmetry.space_group_name_H-M   'P 1'
#
loop_
_entity.id
_entity.type
_entity.pdbx_description
1 polymer ?
#
loop_
_entity_poly.entity_id
_entity_poly.type
_entity_poly.pdbx_seq_one_letter_code
_entity_poly.pdbx_strand_id
1 'polypeptide(L)'
;MKIWNNEPGKQEAEALITEYFQLLQNGKLDEANELIGSAYDDWLDTLFVVWQDHYLIHEIPKDSSFDGKEWLNDLTWLKDLTIKPEMEWINDSHVWADFIYRGEPSGYVGEFSIRKIDEGYTVRREIFKMA
;
A
#
# COMPACT_ATOMS: atom_id res chain seq x y z
N MET A 1 1.51 2.20 14.28
CA MET A 1 2.42 2.76 13.26
C MET A 1 3.84 2.70 13.79
N LYS A 2 4.84 2.50 12.93
CA LYS A 2 6.25 2.63 13.34
C LYS A 2 6.61 4.08 13.62
N ILE A 3 7.29 4.34 14.74
CA ILE A 3 7.71 5.67 15.17
C ILE A 3 9.23 5.69 15.37
N TRP A 4 9.89 6.71 14.84
CA TRP A 4 11.31 6.99 15.02
C TRP A 4 11.52 8.26 15.82
N ASN A 5 12.55 8.29 16.68
CA ASN A 5 12.90 9.47 17.45
C ASN A 5 13.51 10.59 16.60
N ASN A 6 14.19 10.23 15.51
CA ASN A 6 14.76 11.13 14.52
C ASN A 6 14.09 10.90 13.16
N GLU A 7 14.18 11.88 12.27
CA GLU A 7 13.69 11.72 10.90
C GLU A 7 14.38 10.52 10.22
N PRO A 8 13.62 9.52 9.74
CA PRO A 8 14.22 8.35 9.10
C PRO A 8 14.87 8.73 7.77
N GLY A 9 15.96 8.05 7.43
CA GLY A 9 16.57 8.17 6.11
C GLY A 9 15.70 7.53 5.03
N LYS A 10 15.95 7.89 3.76
CA LYS A 10 15.22 7.37 2.60
C LYS A 10 15.17 5.83 2.56
N GLN A 11 16.31 5.18 2.78
CA GLN A 11 16.40 3.72 2.81
C GLN A 11 15.59 3.08 3.95
N GLU A 12 15.47 3.74 5.10
CA GLU A 12 14.67 3.23 6.22
C GLU A 12 13.17 3.32 5.92
N ALA A 13 12.75 4.40 5.23
CA ALA A 13 11.37 4.56 4.77
C ALA A 13 11.02 3.56 3.66
N GLU A 14 11.90 3.38 2.67
CA GLU A 14 11.74 2.39 1.59
C GLU A 14 11.65 0.96 2.13
N ALA A 15 12.49 0.62 3.11
CA ALA A 15 12.44 -0.69 3.77
C ALA A 15 11.10 -0.91 4.50
N LEU A 16 10.57 0.11 5.17
CA LEU A 16 9.27 0.01 5.83
C LEU A 16 8.13 -0.14 4.80
N ILE A 17 8.16 0.60 3.70
CA ILE A 17 7.17 0.49 2.62
C ILE A 17 7.24 -0.91 1.99
N THR A 18 8.44 -1.45 1.81
CA THR A 18 8.62 -2.82 1.32
C THR A 18 8.03 -3.86 2.28
N GLU A 19 8.28 -3.72 3.58
CA GLU A 19 7.70 -4.57 4.63
C GLU A 19 6.17 -4.48 4.63
N TYR A 20 5.61 -3.28 4.45
CA TYR A 20 4.19 -3.07 4.31
C TYR A 20 3.59 -3.87 3.14
N PHE A 21 4.21 -3.84 1.95
CA PHE A 21 3.73 -4.66 0.82
C PHE A 21 3.91 -6.15 1.05
N GLN A 22 4.96 -6.58 1.77
CA GLN A 22 5.11 -7.97 2.17
C GLN A 22 3.98 -8.43 3.10
N LEU A 23 3.53 -7.59 4.03
CA LEU A 23 2.36 -7.89 4.87
C LEU A 23 1.09 -8.02 4.03
N LEU A 24 0.88 -7.13 3.06
CA LEU A 24 -0.24 -7.24 2.11
C LEU A 24 -0.20 -8.56 1.34
N GLN A 25 0.95 -8.94 0.76
CA GLN A 25 1.09 -10.21 0.03
C GLN A 25 0.78 -11.44 0.89
N ASN A 26 0.98 -11.34 2.20
CA ASN A 26 0.65 -12.40 3.16
C ASN A 26 -0.79 -12.32 3.70
N GLY A 27 -1.63 -11.42 3.19
CA GLY A 27 -3.01 -11.23 3.62
C GLY A 27 -3.16 -10.59 5.00
N LYS A 28 -2.12 -9.93 5.51
CA LYS A 28 -2.07 -9.36 6.86
C LYS A 28 -2.46 -7.88 6.85
N LEU A 29 -3.71 -7.60 6.50
CA LEU A 29 -4.20 -6.22 6.29
C LEU A 29 -4.11 -5.35 7.55
N ASP A 30 -4.51 -5.89 8.70
CA ASP A 30 -4.48 -5.16 9.97
C ASP A 30 -3.04 -4.83 10.37
N GLU A 31 -2.12 -5.80 10.28
CA GLU A 31 -0.70 -5.57 10.56
C GLU A 31 -0.10 -4.53 9.60
N ALA A 32 -0.48 -4.54 8.32
CA ALA A 32 -0.01 -3.56 7.33
C ALA A 32 -0.47 -2.14 7.69
N ASN A 33 -1.77 -1.97 7.97
CA ASN A 33 -2.35 -0.67 8.34
C ASN A 33 -1.84 -0.19 9.72
N GLU A 34 -1.54 -1.11 10.64
CA GLU A 34 -0.88 -0.80 11.90
C GLU A 34 0.59 -0.43 11.70
N LEU A 35 1.30 -1.00 10.72
CA LEU A 35 2.70 -0.69 10.43
C LEU A 35 2.84 0.71 9.84
N ILE A 36 2.13 0.97 8.74
CA ILE A 36 2.03 2.26 8.04
C ILE A 36 0.57 2.69 8.11
N GLY A 37 0.28 3.68 8.94
CA GLY A 37 -1.07 4.23 9.03
C GLY A 37 -1.42 5.04 7.80
N SER A 38 -2.70 5.34 7.67
CA SER A 38 -3.24 6.09 6.53
C SER A 38 -3.50 7.55 6.88
N ALA A 39 -3.26 8.47 5.95
CA ALA A 39 -3.60 9.89 6.09
C ALA A 39 -5.12 10.12 6.17
N TYR A 40 -5.88 9.28 5.48
CA TYR A 40 -7.35 9.29 5.42
C TYR A 40 -7.94 7.96 5.89
N ASP A 41 -9.21 7.98 6.30
CA ASP A 41 -9.98 6.78 6.68
C ASP A 41 -10.66 6.18 5.43
N ASP A 42 -9.85 5.77 4.45
CA ASP A 42 -10.27 5.30 3.12
C ASP A 42 -9.57 3.98 2.75
N TRP A 43 -9.04 3.26 3.75
CA TRP A 43 -8.20 2.08 3.51
C TRP A 43 -8.95 0.99 2.76
N LEU A 44 -10.18 0.70 3.19
CA LEU A 44 -11.03 -0.32 2.58
C LEU A 44 -11.46 0.06 1.15
N ASP A 45 -11.85 1.32 0.94
CA ASP A 45 -12.20 1.83 -0.39
C ASP A 45 -11.01 1.77 -1.35
N THR A 46 -9.84 2.18 -0.88
CA THR A 46 -8.59 2.11 -1.65
C THR A 46 -8.27 0.67 -2.05
N LEU A 47 -8.35 -0.27 -1.11
CA LEU A 47 -8.03 -1.66 -1.37
C LEU A 47 -9.03 -2.30 -2.33
N PHE A 48 -10.31 -1.93 -2.23
CA PHE A 48 -11.34 -2.34 -3.18
C PHE A 48 -11.06 -1.86 -4.60
N VAL A 49 -10.66 -0.60 -4.79
CA VAL A 49 -10.32 -0.07 -6.12
C VAL A 49 -9.12 -0.82 -6.72
N VAL A 50 -8.07 -1.08 -5.93
CA VAL A 50 -6.93 -1.88 -6.39
C VAL A 50 -7.36 -3.29 -6.77
N TRP A 51 -8.23 -3.92 -6.01
CA TRP A 51 -8.78 -5.23 -6.37
C TRP A 51 -9.55 -5.18 -7.69
N GLN A 52 -10.43 -4.19 -7.87
CA GLN A 52 -11.23 -4.04 -9.09
C GLN A 52 -10.35 -3.92 -10.34
N ASP A 53 -9.31 -3.09 -10.28
CA ASP A 53 -8.51 -2.76 -11.45
C ASP A 53 -7.44 -3.81 -11.78
N HIS A 54 -7.11 -4.73 -10.86
CA HIS A 54 -6.05 -5.71 -11.10
C HIS A 54 -6.55 -7.14 -11.09
N TYR A 55 -7.42 -7.51 -10.15
CA TYR A 55 -7.91 -8.87 -10.04
C TYR A 55 -9.01 -9.16 -11.06
N LEU A 56 -9.98 -8.26 -11.22
CA LEU A 56 -11.15 -8.48 -12.08
C LEU A 56 -10.84 -8.52 -13.58
N ILE A 57 -9.66 -8.02 -13.98
CA ILE A 57 -9.18 -8.16 -15.36
C ILE A 57 -8.87 -9.63 -15.68
N HIS A 58 -8.53 -10.43 -14.68
CA HIS A 58 -8.10 -11.81 -14.86
C HIS A 58 -9.10 -12.85 -14.38
N GLU A 59 -9.91 -12.51 -13.37
CA GLU A 59 -10.80 -13.45 -12.69
C GLU A 59 -12.24 -12.91 -12.69
N ILE A 60 -13.22 -13.82 -12.71
CA ILE A 60 -14.64 -13.47 -12.57
C ILE A 60 -15.08 -13.81 -11.14
N PRO A 61 -15.29 -12.81 -10.27
CA PRO A 61 -15.73 -13.06 -8.90
C PRO A 61 -17.20 -13.48 -8.88
N LYS A 62 -17.64 -14.03 -7.75
CA LYS A 62 -19.06 -14.28 -7.51
C LYS A 62 -19.82 -12.98 -7.24
N ASP A 63 -19.16 -12.03 -6.59
CA ASP A 63 -19.68 -10.69 -6.31
C ASP A 63 -18.56 -9.64 -6.41
N SER A 64 -18.68 -8.75 -7.40
CA SER A 64 -17.74 -7.64 -7.62
C SER A 64 -18.12 -6.34 -6.93
N SER A 65 -19.20 -6.33 -6.15
CA SER A 65 -19.62 -5.17 -5.38
C SER A 65 -18.77 -4.98 -4.13
N PHE A 66 -18.72 -3.74 -3.65
CA PHE A 66 -18.06 -3.42 -2.38
C PHE A 66 -18.71 -4.19 -1.22
N ASP A 67 -20.04 -4.23 -1.19
CA ASP A 67 -20.85 -4.87 -0.12
C ASP A 67 -20.73 -6.40 -0.10
N GLY A 68 -20.45 -7.02 -1.26
CA GLY A 68 -20.21 -8.46 -1.38
C GLY A 68 -18.93 -8.93 -0.68
N LYS A 69 -17.97 -8.01 -0.47
CA LYS A 69 -16.73 -8.22 0.28
C LYS A 69 -15.88 -9.41 -0.19
N GLU A 70 -16.03 -9.87 -1.43
CA GLU A 70 -15.20 -10.97 -1.95
C GLU A 70 -13.72 -10.60 -1.91
N TRP A 71 -13.42 -9.37 -2.33
CA TRP A 71 -12.09 -8.74 -2.26
C TRP A 71 -11.44 -8.75 -0.86
N LEU A 72 -12.25 -8.80 0.20
CA LEU A 72 -11.82 -8.79 1.60
C LEU A 72 -11.85 -10.19 2.23
N ASN A 73 -12.80 -11.03 1.82
CA ASN A 73 -12.97 -12.40 2.31
C ASN A 73 -11.98 -13.37 1.67
N ASP A 74 -11.55 -13.11 0.43
CA ASP A 74 -10.49 -13.83 -0.25
C ASP A 74 -9.34 -12.87 -0.57
N LEU A 75 -8.28 -12.96 0.24
CA LEU A 75 -7.08 -12.13 0.11
C LEU A 75 -5.99 -12.75 -0.78
N THR A 76 -6.28 -13.87 -1.45
CA THR A 76 -5.26 -14.58 -2.25
C THR A 76 -4.74 -13.74 -3.42
N TRP A 77 -5.53 -12.80 -3.92
CA TRP A 77 -5.13 -11.85 -4.96
C TRP A 77 -3.98 -10.95 -4.56
N LEU A 78 -3.82 -10.66 -3.26
CA LEU A 78 -2.74 -9.79 -2.78
C LEU A 78 -1.35 -10.41 -2.95
N LYS A 79 -1.24 -11.74 -3.06
CA LYS A 79 0.04 -12.42 -3.32
C LYS A 79 0.72 -11.89 -4.58
N ASP A 80 -0.08 -11.48 -5.54
CA ASP A 80 0.38 -10.98 -6.83
C ASP A 80 0.72 -9.47 -6.80
N LEU A 81 0.34 -8.74 -5.75
CA LEU A 81 0.55 -7.30 -5.60
C LEU A 81 1.86 -7.01 -4.87
N THR A 82 2.79 -6.32 -5.53
CA THR A 82 4.05 -5.85 -4.95
C THR A 82 4.40 -4.48 -5.52
N ILE A 83 5.63 -4.02 -5.32
CA ILE A 83 6.14 -2.74 -5.83
C ILE A 83 7.45 -2.93 -6.60
N LYS A 84 7.80 -1.95 -7.43
CA LYS A 84 9.15 -1.88 -8.02
C LYS A 84 10.20 -1.76 -6.90
N PRO A 85 11.38 -2.37 -7.07
CA PRO A 85 12.48 -2.25 -6.11
C PRO A 85 12.93 -0.79 -5.94
N GLU A 86 12.99 -0.04 -7.03
CA GLU A 86 13.31 1.38 -7.02
C GLU A 86 12.05 2.22 -6.75
N MET A 87 12.08 3.02 -5.68
CA MET A 87 11.03 4.00 -5.37
C MET A 87 11.45 5.40 -5.82
N GLU A 88 10.48 6.22 -6.23
CA GLU A 88 10.72 7.57 -6.71
C GLU A 88 10.51 8.59 -5.59
N TRP A 89 11.59 9.25 -5.16
CA TRP A 89 11.50 10.35 -4.19
C TRP A 89 11.18 11.66 -4.89
N ILE A 90 10.01 12.21 -4.58
CA ILE A 90 9.55 13.50 -5.12
C ILE A 90 10.24 14.67 -4.41
N ASN A 91 10.55 14.50 -3.14
CA ASN A 91 11.35 15.41 -2.32
C ASN A 91 12.01 14.63 -1.16
N ASP A 92 12.36 15.28 -0.05
CA ASP A 92 13.00 14.61 1.09
C ASP A 92 12.01 13.85 1.98
N SER A 93 10.70 14.11 1.85
CA SER A 93 9.65 13.55 2.70
C SER A 93 8.55 12.80 1.95
N HIS A 94 8.52 12.82 0.62
CA HIS A 94 7.47 12.14 -0.16
C HIS A 94 8.10 11.17 -1.16
N VAL A 95 7.53 9.97 -1.22
CA VAL A 95 8.01 8.87 -2.05
C VAL A 95 6.84 8.15 -2.72
N TRP A 96 7.05 7.77 -3.97
CA TRP A 96 6.13 7.01 -4.81
C TRP A 96 6.67 5.59 -4.99
N ALA A 97 5.81 4.60 -4.73
CA ALA A 97 6.09 3.19 -4.96
C ALA A 97 5.16 2.67 -6.07
N ASP A 98 5.71 2.43 -7.25
CA ASP A 98 4.99 1.87 -8.39
C ASP A 98 4.55 0.44 -8.08
N PHE A 99 3.27 0.13 -8.30
CA PHE A 99 2.73 -1.19 -8.07
C PHE A 99 3.05 -2.12 -9.23
N ILE A 100 3.41 -3.35 -8.90
CA ILE A 100 3.55 -4.47 -9.80
C ILE A 100 2.45 -5.47 -9.44
N TYR A 101 1.73 -5.95 -10.45
CA TYR A 101 0.74 -7.01 -10.28
C TYR A 101 1.04 -8.18 -11.21
N ARG A 102 1.16 -9.40 -10.68
CA ARG A 102 1.54 -10.61 -11.43
C ARG A 102 2.83 -10.46 -12.26
N GLY A 103 3.77 -9.66 -11.76
CA GLY A 103 5.06 -9.40 -12.42
C GLY A 103 5.07 -8.28 -13.45
N GLU A 104 3.92 -7.65 -13.73
CA GLU A 104 3.80 -6.56 -14.70
C GLU A 104 3.51 -5.21 -14.03
N PRO A 105 3.95 -4.08 -14.60
CA PRO A 105 3.55 -2.75 -14.15
C PRO A 105 2.03 -2.61 -14.17
N SER A 106 1.48 -2.17 -13.06
CA SER A 106 0.05 -2.14 -12.83
C SER A 106 -0.63 -0.85 -13.30
N GLY A 107 0.16 0.22 -13.51
CA GLY A 107 -0.35 1.56 -13.75
C GLY A 107 -0.82 2.28 -12.48
N TYR A 108 -0.65 1.68 -11.30
CA TYR A 108 -0.93 2.27 -10.00
C TYR A 108 0.34 2.62 -9.24
N VAL A 109 0.22 3.62 -8.38
CA VAL A 109 1.28 4.07 -7.48
C VAL A 109 0.74 4.25 -6.07
N GLY A 110 1.53 3.85 -5.08
CA GLY A 110 1.32 4.21 -3.69
C GLY A 110 2.13 5.44 -3.33
N GLU A 111 1.46 6.49 -2.87
CA GLU A 111 2.11 7.69 -2.34
C GLU A 111 2.25 7.57 -0.82
N PHE A 112 3.47 7.77 -0.34
CA PHE A 112 3.82 7.74 1.07
C PHE A 112 4.58 9.00 1.45
N SER A 113 4.50 9.37 2.73
CA SER A 113 5.27 10.48 3.24
C SER A 113 5.84 10.24 4.64
N ILE A 114 7.01 10.83 4.89
CA ILE A 114 7.59 10.98 6.22
C ILE A 114 6.89 12.17 6.89
N ARG A 115 6.27 11.92 8.05
CA ARG A 115 5.54 12.92 8.84
C ARG A 115 6.14 13.04 10.23
N LYS A 116 6.35 14.28 10.67
CA LYS A 116 6.60 14.58 12.07
C LYS A 116 5.27 14.54 12.83
N ILE A 117 5.28 13.85 13.97
CA ILE A 117 4.19 13.74 14.95
C ILE A 117 4.74 14.14 16.33
N ASP A 118 3.86 14.22 17.34
CA ASP A 118 4.25 14.64 18.69
C ASP A 118 5.31 13.70 19.30
N GLU A 119 5.23 12.40 18.99
CA GLU A 119 6.12 11.36 19.51
C GLU A 119 7.40 11.15 18.68
N GLY A 120 7.57 11.84 17.54
CA GLY A 120 8.72 11.67 16.67
C GLY A 120 8.37 11.76 15.18
N TYR A 121 8.81 10.78 14.40
CA TYR A 121 8.58 10.70 12.96
C TYR A 121 7.96 9.36 12.59
N THR A 122 7.14 9.33 11.55
CA THR A 122 6.52 8.12 11.02
C THR A 122 6.41 8.19 9.50
N VAL A 123 6.17 7.05 8.85
CA VAL A 123 5.77 7.01 7.44
C VAL A 123 4.27 6.76 7.40
N ARG A 124 3.54 7.54 6.60
CA ARG A 124 2.11 7.34 6.36
C ARG A 124 1.85 7.08 4.89
N ARG A 125 0.86 6.23 4.61
CA ARG A 125 0.23 6.14 3.31
C ARG A 125 -0.61 7.39 3.11
N GLU A 126 -0.36 8.13 2.04
CA GLU A 126 -1.18 9.26 1.63
C GLU A 126 -2.37 8.77 0.81
N ILE A 127 -2.09 8.06 -0.29
CA ILE A 127 -3.13 7.55 -1.20
C ILE A 127 -2.56 6.45 -2.11
N PHE A 128 -3.41 5.56 -2.62
CA PHE A 128 -3.09 4.78 -3.83
C PHE A 128 -3.90 5.34 -4.98
N LYS A 129 -3.24 5.57 -6.12
CA LYS A 129 -3.85 6.21 -7.28
C LYS A 129 -3.29 5.65 -8.58
N MET A 130 -4.01 5.84 -9.67
CA MET A 130 -3.48 5.61 -11.00
C MET A 130 -2.34 6.61 -11.27
N ALA A 131 -1.22 6.11 -11.82
CA ALA A 131 -0.01 6.86 -12.12
C ALA A 131 -0.17 7.79 -13.33
#